data_AF-A0A938WR35-F1
#
_entry.id   AF-A0A938WR35-F1
#
_cell.length_a   1.000
_cell.length_b   1.000
_cell.length_c   1.000
_cell.angle_alpha   90.00
_cell.angle_beta   90.00
_cell.angle_gamma   90.00
#
_symmetry.space_group_name_H-M   'P 1'
#
loop_
_entity.id
_entity.type
_entity.pdbx_description
1 polymer ?
#
loop_
_entity_poly.entity_id
_entity_poly.type
_entity_poly.pdbx_seq_one_letter_code
_entity_poly.pdbx_strand_id
1 'polypeptide(L)' 'MINIGQNIKEELARQERTVSWLAKKLGCTRAVVYRIMGKNSIDTAMLSRISIVLERNFFIELSDEMGMRLNKRA' A
#
# COMPACT_ATOMS: atom_id res chain seq x y z
N MET A 1 -6.23 -11.08 6.53
CA MET A 1 -5.97 -10.47 5.22
C MET A 1 -5.52 -9.08 5.54
N ILE A 2 -4.24 -8.82 5.31
CA ILE A 2 -3.62 -7.52 5.51
C ILE A 2 -4.43 -6.49 4.73
N ASN A 3 -4.79 -5.40 5.38
CA ASN A 3 -5.37 -4.25 4.71
C ASN A 3 -4.22 -3.40 4.16
N ILE A 4 -3.85 -3.67 2.92
CA ILE A 4 -2.72 -3.00 2.27
C ILE A 4 -2.94 -1.48 2.16
N GLY A 5 -4.20 -1.03 2.00
CA GLY A 5 -4.55 0.39 1.99
C GLY A 5 -4.29 1.07 3.33
N GLN A 6 -4.56 0.39 4.43
CA GLN A 6 -4.26 0.86 5.78
C GLN A 6 -2.75 0.91 6.04
N ASN A 7 -1.98 -0.10 5.61
CA ASN A 7 -0.52 -0.08 5.77
C ASN A 7 0.12 1.08 4.99
N ILE A 8 -0.37 1.38 3.78
CA ILE A 8 0.07 2.56 3.01
C ILE A 8 -0.25 3.85 3.76
N LYS A 9 -1.43 3.94 4.39
CA LYS A 9 -1.84 5.11 5.17
C LYS A 9 -0.96 5.31 6.41
N GLU A 10 -0.65 4.23 7.11
CA GLU A 10 0.25 4.25 8.27
C GLU A 10 1.67 4.64 7.88
N GLU A 11 2.18 4.10 6.77
CA GLU A 11 3.49 4.47 6.26
C GLU A 11 3.55 5.95 5.86
N LEU A 12 2.51 6.45 5.20
CA LEU A 12 2.43 7.85 4.83
C LEU A 12 2.42 8.77 6.06
N ALA A 13 1.70 8.37 7.11
CA ALA A 13 1.68 9.08 8.39
C ALA A 13 3.03 9.00 9.12
N ARG A 14 3.69 7.84 9.11
CA ARG A 14 5.03 7.62 9.68
C ARG A 14 6.09 8.52 9.04
N GLN A 15 5.96 8.80 7.74
CA GLN A 15 6.83 9.72 7.02
C GLN A 15 6.40 11.19 7.11
N GLU A 16 5.37 11.51 7.90
CA GLU A 16 4.81 12.86 8.03
C GLU A 16 4.37 13.47 6.68
N ARG A 17 3.95 12.62 5.74
CA ARG A 17 3.50 13.03 4.41
C ARG A 17 1.98 13.16 4.36
N THR A 18 1.51 14.04 3.49
CA THR A 18 0.07 14.24 3.28
C THR A 18 -0.46 13.41 2.11
N VAL A 19 -1.76 13.15 2.09
CA VAL A 19 -2.44 12.53 0.94
C VAL A 19 -2.24 13.37 -0.33
N SER A 20 -2.22 14.70 -0.22
CA SER A 20 -1.93 15.61 -1.33
C SER A 20 -0.52 15.40 -1.89
N TRP A 21 0.46 15.16 -1.02
CA TRP A 21 1.84 14.87 -1.43
C TRP A 21 1.91 13.57 -2.24
N LEU A 22 1.27 12.50 -1.75
CA LEU A 22 1.25 11.21 -2.43
C LEU A 22 0.52 11.31 -3.78
N ALA A 23 -0.63 11.98 -3.81
CA ALA A 23 -1.39 12.21 -5.06
C ALA A 23 -0.54 12.93 -6.12
N LYS A 24 0.22 13.96 -5.71
CA LYS A 24 1.15 14.68 -6.58
C LYS A 24 2.25 13.76 -7.12
N LYS A 25 2.86 12.93 -6.26
CA LYS A 25 3.92 11.98 -6.67
C LYS A 25 3.40 10.88 -7.59
N LEU A 26 2.15 10.45 -7.42
CA LEU A 26 1.49 9.46 -8.27
C LEU A 26 0.85 10.06 -9.54
N GLY A 27 0.87 11.39 -9.70
CA GLY A 27 0.21 12.05 -10.83
C GLY A 27 -1.30 11.79 -10.88
N CYS A 28 -1.96 11.70 -9.73
CA CYS A 28 -3.39 11.41 -9.63
C CYS A 28 -4.10 12.36 -8.64
N THR A 29 -5.42 12.21 -8.49
CA THR A 29 -6.20 13.05 -7.57
C THR A 29 -6.21 12.49 -6.15
N ARG A 30 -6.44 13.36 -5.16
CA ARG A 30 -6.62 12.96 -3.75
C ARG A 30 -7.71 11.90 -3.58
N ALA A 31 -8.79 12.00 -4.35
CA ALA A 31 -9.90 11.04 -4.32
C ALA A 31 -9.45 9.62 -4.70
N VAL A 32 -8.53 9.48 -5.66
CA VAL A 32 -7.94 8.19 -6.02
C VAL A 32 -7.13 7.63 -4.85
N VAL A 33 -6.31 8.46 -4.21
CA VAL A 33 -5.50 8.03 -3.06
C VAL A 33 -6.37 7.60 -1.87
N TYR A 34 -7.41 8.37 -1.53
CA TYR A 34 -8.37 7.97 -0.48
C TYR A 34 -9.07 6.65 -0.81
N ARG A 35 -9.46 6.44 -2.08
CA ARG A 35 -10.07 5.19 -2.53
C ARG A 35 -9.12 4.01 -2.39
N ILE A 36 -7.83 4.20 -2.68
CA ILE A 36 -6.79 3.17 -2.51
C ILE A 36 -6.65 2.80 -1.03
N MET A 37 -6.58 3.79 -0.14
CA MET A 37 -6.44 3.56 1.30
C MET A 37 -7.66 2.85 1.93
N GLY A 38 -8.84 2.98 1.32
CA GLY A 38 -10.06 2.29 1.77
C GLY A 38 -10.24 0.87 1.21
N LYS A 39 -9.31 0.37 0.38
CA LYS A 39 -9.43 -0.95 -0.25
C LYS A 39 -8.44 -1.95 0.32
N ASN A 40 -8.93 -3.17 0.54
CA ASN A 40 -8.09 -4.33 0.90
C ASN A 40 -7.31 -4.91 -0.29
N SER A 41 -7.70 -4.55 -1.52
CA SER A 41 -7.01 -4.95 -2.75
C SER A 41 -6.63 -3.73 -3.57
N ILE A 42 -5.40 -3.75 -4.08
CA ILE A 42 -4.82 -2.72 -4.92
C ILE A 42 -4.20 -3.43 -6.11
N ASP A 43 -4.33 -2.84 -7.29
CA ASP A 43 -3.64 -3.31 -8.48
C ASP A 43 -2.11 -3.32 -8.27
N THR A 44 -1.42 -4.34 -8.77
CA THR A 44 0.02 -4.54 -8.51
C THR A 44 0.88 -3.43 -9.09
N ALA A 45 0.51 -2.83 -10.23
CA ALA A 45 1.24 -1.70 -10.79
C ALA A 45 1.07 -0.46 -9.90
N MET A 46 -0.13 -0.22 -9.37
CA MET A 46 -0.35 0.86 -8.40
C MET A 46 0.43 0.62 -7.09
N LEU A 47 0.43 -0.60 -6.57
CA LEU A 47 1.18 -0.96 -5.37
C LEU A 47 2.69 -0.77 -5.56
N SER A 48 3.22 -1.15 -6.73
CA SER A 48 4.62 -0.93 -7.10
C SER A 48 4.99 0.56 -7.11
N ARG A 49 4.17 1.39 -7.77
CA ARG A 49 4.40 2.85 -7.80
C ARG A 49 4.37 3.47 -6.40
N ILE A 50 3.43 3.07 -5.56
CA ILE A 50 3.35 3.53 -4.16
C ILE A 50 4.58 3.06 -3.38
N SER A 51 5.00 1.80 -3.56
CA SER A 51 6.18 1.23 -2.91
C SER A 51 7.45 2.04 -3.23
N ILE A 52 7.62 2.43 -4.49
CA ILE A 52 8.75 3.25 -4.94
C ILE A 52 8.67 4.66 -4.35
N VAL A 53 7.48 5.30 -4.40
CA VAL A 53 7.30 6.67 -3.89
C VAL A 53 7.51 6.77 -2.39
N LEU A 54 7.12 5.75 -1.64
CA LEU A 54 7.28 5.68 -0.18
C LEU A 54 8.56 4.95 0.25
N GLU A 55 9.38 4.49 -0.70
CA GLU A 55 10.62 3.75 -0.42
C GLU A 55 10.42 2.56 0.54
N ARG A 56 9.25 1.90 0.46
CA ARG A 56 8.87 0.75 1.28
C ARG A 56 8.33 -0.36 0.38
N ASN A 57 8.85 -1.57 0.52
CA ASN A 57 8.40 -2.71 -0.26
C ASN A 57 7.16 -3.37 0.36
N PHE A 58 5.98 -2.91 -0.02
CA PHE A 58 4.71 -3.46 0.46
C PHE A 58 4.41 -4.89 -0.03
N PHE A 59 5.15 -5.41 -1.02
CA PHE A 59 4.98 -6.79 -1.48
C PHE A 59 5.49 -7.81 -0.46
N ILE A 60 6.47 -7.46 0.38
CA ILE A 60 7.00 -8.36 1.42
C ILE A 60 5.88 -8.75 2.39
N GLU A 61 5.09 -7.76 2.83
CA GLU A 61 3.98 -8.00 3.74
C GLU A 61 2.93 -8.96 3.14
N LEU A 62 2.63 -8.79 1.84
CA LEU A 62 1.72 -9.68 1.13
C LEU A 62 2.30 -11.09 0.96
N SER A 63 3.58 -11.21 0.61
CA SER A 63 4.24 -12.51 0.45
C SER A 63 4.37 -13.24 1.78
N ASP A 64 4.63 -12.53 2.86
CA ASP A 64 4.76 -13.10 4.21
C ASP A 64 3.40 -13.66 4.70
N GLU A 65 2.31 -12.89 4.56
CA GLU A 65 0.97 -13.41 4.90
C GLU A 65 0.62 -14.63 4.02
N MET A 66 0.95 -14.58 2.73
CA MET A 66 0.73 -15.71 1.83
C MET A 66 1.53 -16.94 2.26
N GLY A 67 2.82 -16.79 2.58
CA GLY A 67 3.68 -17.86 3.07
C GLY A 67 3.16 -18.49 4.36
N MET A 68 2.76 -17.66 5.33
CA MET A 68 2.15 -18.15 6.58
C MET A 68 0.86 -18.95 6.33
N ARG A 69 0.04 -18.53 5.36
CA ARG A 69 -1.21 -19.22 5.01
C ARG A 69 -0.97 -20.52 4.27
N LEU A 70 0.05 -20.58 3.41
CA LEU A 70 0.43 -21.80 2.69
C LEU A 70 1.06 -22.81 3.65
N ASN A 71 1.93 -22.39 4.58
CA ASN A 71 2.57 -23.28 5.55
C ASN A 71 1.59 -23.84 6.59
N LYS A 72 0.48 -23.15 6.90
CA LYS A 72 -0.58 -23.68 7.77
C LYS A 72 -1.46 -24.75 7.12
N ARG A 73 -1.26 -25.05 5.83
CA ARG A 73 -2.00 -26.07 5.08
C ARG A 73 -1.21 -27.37 4.88
N ALA A 74 0.07 -27.40 5.30
CA ALA A 74 0.90 -28.59 5.40
C ALA A 74 0.81 -29.15 6.83
#